data_AF-G5NME9-F1
#
_entry.id   AF-G5NME9-F1
#
_cell.length_a   1.000
_cell.length_b   1.000
_cell.length_c   1.000
_cell.angle_alpha   90.00
_cell.angle_beta   90.00
_cell.angle_gamma   90.00
#
_symmetry.space_group_name_H-M   'P 1'
#
loop_
_entity.id
_entity.type
_entity.pdbx_description
1 polymer ?
#
loop_
_entity_poly.entity_id
_entity_poly.type
_entity_poly.pdbx_seq_one_letter_code
_entity_poly.pdbx_strand_id
1 'polypeptide(L)'
;MNTPLHPDDISRFITGRLIGSLAAGQVPWRGTVPGLPEHALTGVPFTGVNVLLLWQAMQQRSLRSGRWLTGDDLRQLGGQVRAGEKPVTLARYRPSLSLFKVINLEQCDGLPDTLQPVWPLPPRPQPSLNVARDLLQVSGVPVIHRDNALPVYRALHDRIELPPAAAYAGEQAYWQDILNLLVQATGHPQRLHRFGLTVDRRTDEVQEALVAELGAAFLTAGLGLPGLPASRHEVAPWVSFLHDDPWRLFRAAEAARKAMVWLSERRPAMTTVEMWQKMATLILETHYGFPLDDTTLGCRSVVERHLECGITPLMAINWRVFTSG
;
A
#
# COMPACT_ATOMS: atom_id res chain seq x y z
N MET A 1 -15.04 34.65 16.76
CA MET A 1 -15.57 34.27 15.42
C MET A 1 -14.45 33.53 14.69
N ASN A 2 -14.53 32.21 14.62
CA ASN A 2 -13.54 31.39 13.94
C ASN A 2 -13.98 31.29 12.47
N THR A 3 -13.46 32.14 11.60
CA THR A 3 -13.70 32.01 10.16
C THR A 3 -13.22 30.62 9.74
N PRO A 4 -14.06 29.79 9.09
CA PRO A 4 -13.62 28.49 8.62
C PRO A 4 -12.42 28.69 7.69
N LEU A 5 -11.30 28.02 8.00
CA LEU A 5 -10.10 28.09 7.17
C LEU A 5 -10.46 27.68 5.75
N HIS A 6 -10.06 28.48 4.77
CA HIS A 6 -10.29 28.15 3.37
C HIS A 6 -9.53 26.86 3.01
N PRO A 7 -10.10 25.95 2.20
CA PRO A 7 -9.43 24.70 1.82
C PRO A 7 -8.02 24.91 1.27
N ASP A 8 -7.81 25.97 0.49
CA ASP A 8 -6.49 26.29 -0.05
C ASP A 8 -5.47 26.65 1.04
N ASP A 9 -5.89 27.34 2.09
CA ASP A 9 -4.99 27.70 3.20
C ASP A 9 -4.60 26.46 3.99
N ILE A 10 -5.55 25.53 4.17
CA ILE A 10 -5.28 24.21 4.77
C ILE A 10 -4.27 23.45 3.90
N SER A 11 -4.46 23.41 2.59
CA SER A 11 -3.53 22.72 1.68
C SER A 11 -2.13 23.35 1.72
N ARG A 12 -2.03 24.70 1.69
CA ARG A 12 -0.74 25.41 1.77
C ARG A 12 -0.04 25.14 3.09
N PHE A 13 -0.79 25.17 4.19
CA PHE A 13 -0.26 24.88 5.53
C PHE A 13 0.32 23.45 5.60
N ILE A 14 -0.43 22.46 5.13
CA ILE A 14 0.00 21.05 5.15
C ILE A 14 1.19 20.81 4.21
N THR A 15 1.07 21.28 2.96
CA THR A 15 2.09 21.07 1.94
C THR A 15 3.37 21.83 2.28
N GLY A 16 3.27 23.06 2.78
CA GLY A 16 4.41 23.86 3.24
C GLY A 16 5.22 23.18 4.35
N ARG A 17 4.54 22.50 5.29
CA ARG A 17 5.22 21.72 6.34
C ARG A 17 6.03 20.55 5.77
N LEU A 18 5.53 19.86 4.75
CA LEU A 18 6.29 18.80 4.08
C LEU A 18 7.41 19.37 3.22
N ILE A 19 7.16 20.45 2.46
CA ILE A 19 8.19 21.13 1.66
C ILE A 19 9.38 21.53 2.54
N GLY A 20 9.14 22.09 3.74
CA GLY A 20 10.20 22.44 4.68
C GLY A 20 11.09 21.26 5.07
N SER A 21 10.49 20.08 5.31
CA SER A 21 11.26 18.85 5.57
C SER A 21 12.01 18.37 4.34
N LEU A 22 11.38 18.39 3.15
CA LEU A 22 12.03 17.97 1.90
C LEU A 22 13.25 18.87 1.58
N ALA A 23 13.13 20.18 1.78
CA ALA A 23 14.22 21.13 1.61
C ALA A 23 15.37 20.90 2.59
N ALA A 24 15.08 20.37 3.79
CA ALA A 24 16.08 19.94 4.77
C ALA A 24 16.63 18.52 4.51
N GLY A 25 16.30 17.90 3.37
CA GLY A 25 16.71 16.54 3.02
C GLY A 25 16.00 15.44 3.79
N GLN A 26 14.97 15.78 4.57
CA GLN A 26 14.16 14.83 5.34
C GLN A 26 12.93 14.43 4.53
N VAL A 27 12.93 13.20 4.02
CA VAL A 27 11.81 12.64 3.25
C VAL A 27 11.03 11.66 4.12
N PRO A 28 9.81 12.00 4.60
CA PRO A 28 9.10 11.22 5.61
C PRO A 28 8.78 9.78 5.22
N TRP A 29 8.70 9.49 3.92
CA TRP A 29 8.37 8.17 3.39
C TRP A 29 9.60 7.36 2.95
N ARG A 30 10.82 7.87 3.19
CA ARG A 30 12.08 7.13 3.03
C ARG A 30 12.63 6.70 4.40
N GLY A 31 13.35 5.59 4.43
CA GLY A 31 13.94 5.00 5.64
C GLY A 31 13.09 3.89 6.27
N THR A 32 13.38 3.54 7.52
CA THR A 32 12.62 2.52 8.27
C THR A 32 11.27 3.10 8.68
N VAL A 33 10.24 2.74 7.92
CA VAL A 33 8.87 3.18 8.17
C VAL A 33 8.16 2.15 9.05
N PRO A 34 7.60 2.52 10.22
CA PRO A 34 7.04 1.59 11.22
C PRO A 34 5.64 1.05 10.86
N GLY A 35 5.45 0.70 9.57
CA GLY A 35 4.15 0.37 9.00
C GLY A 35 3.27 1.59 8.76
N LEU A 36 2.05 1.35 8.28
CA LEU A 36 1.06 2.41 8.13
C LEU A 36 0.60 2.89 9.51
N PRO A 37 0.58 4.22 9.77
CA PRO A 37 0.05 4.75 11.01
C PRO A 37 -1.43 4.41 11.14
N GLU A 38 -1.88 4.07 12.34
CA GLU A 38 -3.24 3.60 12.61
C GLU A 38 -3.87 4.29 13.81
N HIS A 39 -5.20 4.34 13.80
CA HIS A 39 -5.96 4.79 14.95
C HIS A 39 -5.88 3.74 16.06
N ALA A 40 -5.39 4.12 17.23
CA ALA A 40 -5.01 3.19 18.28
C ALA A 40 -6.17 2.33 18.78
N LEU A 41 -7.40 2.85 18.78
CA LEU A 41 -8.60 2.12 19.25
C LEU A 41 -9.24 1.21 18.20
N THR A 42 -9.25 1.63 16.93
CA THR A 42 -9.99 0.91 15.88
C THR A 42 -9.08 0.04 15.01
N GLY A 43 -7.77 0.27 15.06
CA GLY A 43 -6.80 -0.38 14.16
C GLY A 43 -6.93 0.08 12.71
N VAL A 44 -7.78 1.07 12.42
CA VAL A 44 -7.96 1.57 11.04
C VAL A 44 -6.75 2.43 10.65
N PRO A 45 -6.06 2.10 9.54
CA PRO A 45 -4.93 2.88 9.09
C PRO A 45 -5.36 4.27 8.61
N PHE A 46 -4.54 5.28 8.87
CA PHE A 46 -4.68 6.59 8.25
C PHE A 46 -4.36 6.50 6.76
N THR A 47 -4.87 7.47 5.99
CA THR A 47 -4.83 7.42 4.52
C THR A 47 -4.29 8.72 3.91
N GLY A 48 -3.66 8.60 2.74
CA GLY A 48 -3.24 9.73 1.92
C GLY A 48 -2.22 10.62 2.64
N VAL A 49 -2.40 11.95 2.56
CA VAL A 49 -1.46 12.93 3.12
C VAL A 49 -1.25 12.77 4.62
N ASN A 50 -2.23 12.25 5.35
CA ASN A 50 -2.12 12.07 6.80
C ASN A 50 -1.04 11.05 7.16
N VAL A 51 -0.82 10.02 6.35
CA VAL A 51 0.27 9.06 6.55
C VAL A 51 1.62 9.78 6.55
N LEU A 52 1.81 10.69 5.59
CA LEU A 52 3.07 11.45 5.44
C LEU A 52 3.32 12.39 6.63
N LEU A 53 2.26 13.07 7.10
CA LEU A 53 2.34 13.96 8.25
C LEU A 53 2.67 13.21 9.56
N LEU A 54 2.15 12.00 9.70
CA LEU A 54 2.41 11.15 10.84
C LEU A 54 3.83 10.59 10.78
N TRP A 55 4.29 10.05 9.65
CA TRP A 55 5.68 9.61 9.51
C TRP A 55 6.68 10.74 9.74
N GLN A 56 6.38 11.95 9.25
CA GLN A 56 7.21 13.13 9.53
C GLN A 56 7.30 13.39 11.03
N ALA A 57 6.17 13.35 11.75
CA ALA A 57 6.15 13.56 13.19
C ALA A 57 6.89 12.45 13.95
N MET A 58 6.80 11.19 13.48
CA MET A 58 7.53 10.07 14.08
C MET A 58 9.02 10.24 13.92
N GLN A 59 9.49 10.59 12.72
CA GLN A 59 10.91 10.84 12.46
C GLN A 59 11.44 12.01 13.30
N GLN A 60 10.71 13.13 13.34
CA GLN A 60 11.13 14.34 14.08
C GLN A 60 11.19 14.16 15.59
N ARG A 61 10.40 13.24 16.14
CA ARG A 61 10.26 13.00 17.58
C ARG A 61 10.77 11.62 18.02
N SER A 62 11.41 10.88 17.12
CA SER A 62 11.91 9.52 17.35
C SER A 62 10.85 8.54 17.90
N LEU A 63 9.58 8.71 17.51
CA LEU A 63 8.47 7.86 17.94
C LEU A 63 8.54 6.50 17.22
N ARG A 64 8.27 5.42 17.93
CA ARG A 64 8.37 4.05 17.40
C ARG A 64 7.01 3.44 17.07
N SER A 65 5.99 3.80 17.83
CA SER A 65 4.62 3.33 17.72
C SER A 65 3.88 4.07 16.61
N GLY A 66 3.36 3.34 15.64
CA GLY A 66 2.49 3.90 14.60
C GLY A 66 1.06 4.19 15.05
N ARG A 67 0.76 4.11 16.36
CA ARG A 67 -0.62 4.22 16.90
C ARG A 67 -0.92 5.63 17.43
N TRP A 68 -2.07 6.16 17.03
CA TRP A 68 -2.48 7.53 17.34
C TRP A 68 -3.89 7.61 17.91
N LEU A 69 -4.10 8.55 18.82
CA LEU A 69 -5.40 8.85 19.44
C LEU A 69 -5.85 10.26 19.08
N THR A 70 -7.16 10.48 19.01
CA THR A 70 -7.72 11.84 19.02
C THR A 70 -7.75 12.39 20.45
N GLY A 71 -7.95 13.71 20.58
CA GLY A 71 -8.12 14.33 21.89
C GLY A 71 -9.39 13.87 22.63
N ASP A 72 -10.41 13.41 21.89
CA ASP A 72 -11.63 12.87 22.48
C ASP A 72 -11.38 11.47 23.05
N ASP A 73 -10.67 10.62 22.28
CA ASP A 73 -10.28 9.29 22.76
C ASP A 73 -9.41 9.37 24.02
N LEU A 74 -8.43 10.28 24.02
CA LEU A 74 -7.53 10.47 25.16
C LEU A 74 -8.32 10.82 26.43
N ARG A 75 -9.29 11.74 26.32
CA ARG A 75 -10.17 12.12 27.44
C ARG A 75 -11.05 10.97 27.90
N GLN A 76 -11.61 10.20 26.97
CA GLN A 76 -12.44 9.04 27.28
C GLN A 76 -11.66 7.94 28.03
N LEU A 77 -10.38 7.78 27.71
CA LEU A 77 -9.47 6.83 28.35
C LEU A 77 -8.92 7.34 29.69
N GLY A 78 -9.21 8.59 30.08
CA GLY A 78 -8.64 9.21 31.29
C GLY A 78 -7.15 9.59 31.17
N GLY A 79 -6.60 9.51 29.95
CA GLY A 79 -5.20 9.84 29.70
C GLY A 79 -4.94 11.33 29.57
N GLN A 80 -3.68 11.72 29.70
CA GLN A 80 -3.23 13.11 29.56
C GLN A 80 -2.00 13.19 28.65
N VAL A 81 -1.84 14.32 27.96
CA VAL A 81 -0.65 14.56 27.15
C VAL A 81 0.51 14.93 28.07
N ARG A 82 1.68 14.31 27.86
CA ARG A 82 2.89 14.63 28.61
C ARG A 82 3.25 16.11 28.49
N ALA A 83 3.77 16.68 29.58
CA ALA A 83 4.17 18.08 29.59
C ALA A 83 5.22 18.37 28.50
N GLY A 84 4.95 19.35 27.65
CA GLY A 84 5.82 19.74 26.52
C GLY A 84 5.50 19.04 25.19
N GLU A 85 4.75 17.95 25.21
CA GLU A 85 4.37 17.24 23.99
C GLU A 85 3.23 17.94 23.24
N LYS A 86 3.31 17.92 21.91
CA LYS A 86 2.34 18.63 21.04
C LYS A 86 1.60 17.65 20.12
N PRO A 87 0.26 17.72 20.04
CA PRO A 87 -0.49 16.96 19.05
C PRO A 87 -0.06 17.29 17.61
N VAL A 88 -0.21 16.33 16.72
CA VAL A 88 0.02 16.46 15.27
C VAL A 88 -1.29 16.84 14.59
N THR A 89 -1.25 17.89 13.79
CA THR A 89 -2.40 18.35 13.00
C THR A 89 -2.50 17.58 11.69
N LEU A 90 -3.69 17.06 11.38
CA LEU A 90 -4.04 16.25 10.21
C LEU A 90 -5.21 16.87 9.43
N ALA A 91 -5.39 16.45 8.18
CA ALA A 91 -6.53 16.82 7.34
C ALA A 91 -7.68 15.82 7.44
N ARG A 92 -8.90 16.32 7.64
CA ARG A 92 -10.15 15.57 7.59
C ARG A 92 -10.95 15.98 6.36
N TYR A 93 -11.42 14.97 5.62
CA TYR A 93 -12.23 15.13 4.43
C TYR A 93 -13.67 14.73 4.78
N ARG A 94 -14.55 15.69 5.15
CA ARG A 94 -16.03 15.64 5.01
C ARG A 94 -16.77 16.61 5.96
N PRO A 95 -17.83 17.30 5.50
CA PRO A 95 -18.18 17.59 4.09
C PRO A 95 -17.24 18.64 3.48
N SER A 96 -16.53 19.40 4.30
CA SER A 96 -15.45 20.32 3.92
C SER A 96 -14.10 19.81 4.41
N LEU A 97 -13.02 20.35 3.84
CA LEU A 97 -11.66 20.13 4.35
C LEU A 97 -11.54 20.83 5.69
N SER A 98 -11.19 20.08 6.73
CA SER A 98 -10.98 20.61 8.08
C SER A 98 -9.72 20.02 8.70
N LEU A 99 -9.23 20.66 9.75
CA LEU A 99 -8.08 20.18 10.50
C LEU A 99 -8.54 19.52 11.80
N PHE A 100 -7.88 18.43 12.16
CA PHE A 100 -8.03 17.80 13.48
C PHE A 100 -6.67 17.43 14.03
N LYS A 101 -6.61 17.11 15.33
CA LYS A 101 -5.36 16.81 16.02
C LYS A 101 -5.38 15.38 16.52
N VAL A 102 -4.23 14.72 16.41
CA VAL A 102 -3.97 13.41 17.00
C VAL A 102 -2.69 13.44 17.82
N ILE A 103 -2.57 12.53 18.77
CA ILE A 103 -1.42 12.39 19.65
C ILE A 103 -0.96 10.93 19.66
N ASN A 104 0.36 10.71 19.69
CA ASN A 104 0.90 9.36 19.73
C ASN A 104 0.76 8.77 21.14
N LEU A 105 0.61 7.45 21.24
CA LEU A 105 0.55 6.76 22.53
C LEU A 105 1.77 7.02 23.41
N GLU A 106 2.97 7.12 22.83
CA GLU A 106 4.22 7.39 23.56
C GLU A 106 4.29 8.78 24.18
N GLN A 107 3.41 9.69 23.76
CA GLN A 107 3.34 11.08 24.22
C GLN A 107 2.24 11.29 25.28
N CYS A 108 1.62 10.20 25.75
CA CYS A 108 0.51 10.23 26.69
C CYS A 108 0.83 9.46 27.98
N ASP A 109 0.28 9.93 29.10
CA ASP A 109 0.28 9.25 30.40
C ASP A 109 -1.15 8.86 30.80
N GLY A 110 -1.29 7.91 31.73
CA GLY A 110 -2.59 7.47 32.24
C GLY A 110 -3.42 6.64 31.25
N LEU A 111 -2.79 6.07 30.22
CA LEU A 111 -3.46 5.16 29.29
C LEU A 111 -3.62 3.76 29.90
N PRO A 112 -4.72 3.03 29.59
CA PRO A 112 -4.88 1.63 29.99
C PRO A 112 -3.72 0.75 29.52
N ASP A 113 -3.36 -0.25 30.32
CA ASP A 113 -2.24 -1.16 30.05
C ASP A 113 -2.32 -1.85 28.68
N THR A 114 -3.54 -2.09 28.16
CA THR A 114 -3.78 -2.66 26.83
C THR A 114 -3.32 -1.76 25.68
N LEU A 115 -3.23 -0.45 25.92
CA LEU A 115 -2.75 0.54 24.94
C LEU A 115 -1.30 0.95 25.22
N GLN A 116 -0.77 0.65 26.40
CA GLN A 116 0.63 0.93 26.68
C GLN A 116 1.52 0.05 25.78
N PRO A 117 2.52 0.64 25.11
CA PRO A 117 3.48 -0.14 24.35
C PRO A 117 4.26 -1.02 25.34
N VAL A 118 4.06 -2.34 25.27
CA VAL A 118 4.92 -3.29 25.97
C VAL A 118 6.29 -3.21 25.31
N TRP A 119 7.24 -2.55 25.97
CA TRP A 119 8.59 -2.36 25.44
C TRP A 119 9.57 -3.38 26.02
N PRO A 120 10.43 -4.01 25.20
CA PRO A 120 10.50 -3.92 23.75
C PRO A 120 9.32 -4.64 23.08
N LEU A 121 8.79 -4.04 22.01
CA LEU A 121 7.85 -4.75 21.14
C LEU A 121 8.56 -6.01 20.61
N PRO A 122 7.91 -7.20 20.62
CA PRO A 122 8.49 -8.37 19.98
C PRO A 122 8.77 -8.03 18.50
N PRO A 123 9.92 -8.46 17.95
CA PRO A 123 10.21 -8.21 16.54
C PRO A 123 9.05 -8.75 15.71
N ARG A 124 8.42 -7.86 14.92
CA ARG A 124 7.41 -8.32 13.96
C ARG A 124 8.10 -9.33 13.03
N PRO A 125 7.49 -10.50 12.75
CA PRO A 125 8.04 -11.40 11.75
C PRO A 125 8.19 -10.59 10.47
N GLN A 126 9.43 -10.41 10.02
CA GLN A 126 9.67 -9.64 8.81
C GLN A 126 9.13 -10.49 7.66
N PRO A 127 8.12 -10.00 6.93
CA PRO A 127 7.55 -10.77 5.83
C PRO A 127 8.64 -11.05 4.82
N SER A 128 8.68 -12.28 4.34
CA SER A 128 9.63 -12.65 3.29
C SER A 128 9.40 -11.77 2.06
N LEU A 129 10.47 -11.49 1.31
CA LEU A 129 10.39 -10.80 0.02
C LEU A 129 9.50 -11.54 -1.00
N ASN A 130 9.12 -12.79 -0.73
CA ASN A 130 8.13 -13.54 -1.53
C ASN A 130 6.81 -12.78 -1.67
N VAL A 131 6.39 -11.98 -0.69
CA VAL A 131 5.16 -11.17 -0.81
C VAL A 131 5.24 -10.19 -1.99
N ALA A 132 6.42 -9.63 -2.29
CA ALA A 132 6.62 -8.78 -3.45
C ALA A 132 6.58 -9.57 -4.76
N ARG A 133 7.07 -10.83 -4.75
CA ARG A 133 6.98 -11.76 -5.89
C ARG A 133 5.53 -12.13 -6.18
N ASP A 134 4.76 -12.43 -5.15
CA ASP A 134 3.34 -12.77 -5.27
C ASP A 134 2.56 -11.59 -5.84
N LEU A 135 2.81 -10.37 -5.33
CA LEU A 135 2.20 -9.15 -5.88
C LEU A 135 2.55 -8.93 -7.35
N LEU A 136 3.81 -9.15 -7.73
CA LEU A 136 4.21 -9.07 -9.13
C LEU A 136 3.45 -10.08 -9.98
N GLN A 137 3.38 -11.34 -9.55
CA GLN A 137 2.68 -12.40 -10.27
C GLN A 137 1.18 -12.09 -10.42
N VAL A 138 0.52 -11.71 -9.32
CA VAL A 138 -0.91 -11.36 -9.31
C VAL A 138 -1.17 -10.07 -10.10
N SER A 139 -0.18 -9.18 -10.20
CA SER A 139 -0.34 -7.96 -10.99
C SER A 139 -0.48 -8.26 -12.50
N GLY A 140 0.03 -9.39 -12.98
CA GLY A 140 0.04 -9.72 -14.41
C GLY A 140 0.79 -8.70 -15.28
N VAL A 141 1.57 -7.79 -14.69
CA VAL A 141 2.38 -6.83 -15.44
C VAL A 141 3.63 -7.54 -15.94
N PRO A 142 3.87 -7.61 -17.26
CA PRO A 142 5.02 -8.31 -17.80
C PRO A 142 6.33 -7.60 -17.43
N VAL A 143 7.34 -8.40 -17.08
CA VAL A 143 8.69 -7.94 -16.73
C VAL A 143 9.67 -8.49 -17.75
N ILE A 144 10.48 -7.60 -18.32
CA ILE A 144 11.57 -7.94 -19.24
C ILE A 144 12.88 -7.50 -18.62
N HIS A 145 13.80 -8.44 -18.43
CA HIS A 145 15.15 -8.14 -17.99
C HIS A 145 16.03 -7.74 -19.17
N ARG A 146 16.77 -6.63 -19.03
CA ARG A 146 17.70 -6.12 -20.04
C ARG A 146 19.02 -5.73 -19.40
N ASP A 147 20.13 -6.20 -19.95
CA ASP A 147 21.46 -5.79 -19.51
C ASP A 147 21.69 -4.30 -19.77
N ASN A 148 22.38 -3.62 -18.84
CA ASN A 148 22.71 -2.20 -18.91
C ASN A 148 21.51 -1.24 -19.12
N ALA A 149 20.29 -1.66 -18.75
CA ALA A 149 19.10 -0.80 -18.80
C ALA A 149 18.84 -0.12 -17.45
N LEU A 150 18.28 1.10 -17.46
CA LEU A 150 17.71 1.66 -16.23
C LEU A 150 16.31 1.07 -15.97
N PRO A 151 15.91 0.88 -14.71
CA PRO A 151 14.58 0.40 -14.36
C PRO A 151 13.51 1.40 -14.83
N VAL A 152 12.57 0.95 -15.66
CA VAL A 152 11.56 1.81 -16.29
C VAL A 152 10.27 1.06 -16.59
N TYR A 153 9.15 1.74 -16.39
CA TYR A 153 7.85 1.27 -16.85
C TYR A 153 7.53 1.89 -18.21
N ARG A 154 7.28 1.05 -19.22
CA ARG A 154 6.97 1.47 -20.60
C ARG A 154 5.45 1.48 -20.81
N ALA A 155 4.82 2.63 -20.57
CA ALA A 155 3.37 2.78 -20.65
C ALA A 155 2.75 2.34 -21.99
N LEU A 156 3.40 2.63 -23.13
CA LEU A 156 2.90 2.26 -24.46
C LEU A 156 2.79 0.74 -24.65
N HIS A 157 3.69 -0.02 -24.03
CA HIS A 157 3.78 -1.47 -24.18
C HIS A 157 3.24 -2.24 -22.97
N ASP A 158 2.71 -1.52 -21.98
CA ASP A 158 2.27 -2.05 -20.70
C ASP A 158 3.24 -3.07 -20.08
N ARG A 159 4.52 -2.69 -19.93
CA ARG A 159 5.55 -3.59 -19.38
C ARG A 159 6.61 -2.89 -18.56
N ILE A 160 7.24 -3.63 -17.67
CA ILE A 160 8.39 -3.20 -16.89
C ILE A 160 9.67 -3.71 -17.56
N GLU A 161 10.66 -2.83 -17.72
CA GLU A 161 12.01 -3.15 -18.19
C GLU A 161 13.02 -2.79 -17.08
N LEU A 162 13.86 -3.72 -16.65
CA LEU A 162 14.89 -3.47 -15.62
C LEU A 162 16.08 -4.43 -15.75
N PRO A 163 17.24 -4.17 -15.10
CA PRO A 163 18.36 -5.11 -15.05
C PRO A 163 18.00 -6.46 -14.44
N PRO A 164 18.74 -7.55 -14.77
CA PRO A 164 18.67 -8.79 -14.01
C PRO A 164 19.01 -8.56 -12.53
N ALA A 165 18.42 -9.34 -11.64
CA ALA A 165 18.63 -9.20 -10.19
C ALA A 165 20.11 -9.26 -9.78
N ALA A 166 20.94 -10.00 -10.53
CA ALA A 166 22.39 -10.10 -10.31
C ALA A 166 23.16 -8.77 -10.53
N ALA A 167 22.58 -7.81 -11.25
CA ALA A 167 23.18 -6.49 -11.48
C ALA A 167 22.89 -5.50 -10.34
N TYR A 168 22.02 -5.85 -9.39
CA TYR A 168 21.69 -5.01 -8.24
C TYR A 168 22.66 -5.26 -7.07
N ALA A 169 22.87 -4.24 -6.25
CA ALA A 169 23.68 -4.34 -5.02
C ALA A 169 23.08 -5.29 -3.96
N GLY A 170 21.84 -5.74 -4.14
CA GLY A 170 21.17 -6.71 -3.28
C GLY A 170 19.72 -6.93 -3.68
N GLU A 171 19.12 -8.02 -3.17
CA GLU A 171 17.74 -8.42 -3.50
C GLU A 171 16.71 -7.34 -3.08
N GLN A 172 16.97 -6.65 -1.97
CA GLN A 172 16.09 -5.57 -1.50
C GLN A 172 16.00 -4.41 -2.51
N ALA A 173 17.12 -3.99 -3.11
CA ALA A 173 17.13 -2.90 -4.08
C ALA A 173 16.35 -3.29 -5.34
N TYR A 174 16.50 -4.53 -5.80
CA TYR A 174 15.75 -5.08 -6.92
C TYR A 174 14.24 -5.05 -6.67
N TRP A 175 13.79 -5.56 -5.52
CA TRP A 175 12.36 -5.58 -5.19
C TRP A 175 11.78 -4.19 -4.94
N GLN A 176 12.55 -3.25 -4.39
CA GLN A 176 12.12 -1.87 -4.22
C GLN A 176 11.83 -1.18 -5.56
N ASP A 177 12.69 -1.40 -6.56
CA ASP A 177 12.44 -0.88 -7.90
C ASP A 177 11.24 -1.55 -8.55
N ILE A 178 11.07 -2.87 -8.41
CA ILE A 178 9.86 -3.56 -8.88
C ILE A 178 8.60 -2.99 -8.25
N LEU A 179 8.56 -2.81 -6.93
CA LEU A 179 7.37 -2.28 -6.25
C LEU A 179 7.06 -0.85 -6.72
N ASN A 180 8.08 -0.01 -6.92
CA ASN A 180 7.91 1.33 -7.48
C ASN A 180 7.36 1.30 -8.91
N LEU A 181 7.90 0.42 -9.76
CA LEU A 181 7.47 0.26 -11.15
C LEU A 181 6.08 -0.38 -11.25
N LEU A 182 5.69 -1.25 -10.32
CA LEU A 182 4.34 -1.79 -10.21
C LEU A 182 3.32 -0.71 -9.87
N VAL A 183 3.65 0.17 -8.91
CA VAL A 183 2.81 1.33 -8.59
C VAL A 183 2.65 2.23 -9.80
N GLN A 184 3.74 2.50 -10.53
CA GLN A 184 3.67 3.25 -11.78
C GLN A 184 2.82 2.53 -12.84
N ALA A 185 2.99 1.21 -12.97
CA ALA A 185 2.20 0.39 -13.88
C ALA A 185 0.70 0.55 -13.61
N THR A 186 0.24 0.61 -12.36
CA THR A 186 -1.18 0.83 -12.05
C THR A 186 -1.79 2.07 -12.73
N GLY A 187 -0.99 3.05 -13.15
CA GLY A 187 -1.44 4.23 -13.87
C GLY A 187 -1.89 3.99 -15.32
N HIS A 188 -1.67 2.80 -15.89
CA HIS A 188 -2.03 2.47 -17.28
C HIS A 188 -3.53 2.72 -17.58
N PRO A 189 -3.91 3.06 -18.83
CA PRO A 189 -5.30 3.31 -19.19
C PRO A 189 -6.28 2.17 -18.89
N GLN A 190 -5.82 0.92 -18.93
CA GLN A 190 -6.65 -0.24 -18.58
C GLN A 190 -6.76 -0.49 -17.05
N ARG A 191 -6.20 0.41 -16.22
CA ARG A 191 -6.11 0.26 -14.77
C ARG A 191 -6.66 1.51 -14.06
N LEU A 192 -5.79 2.34 -13.49
CA LEU A 192 -6.20 3.57 -12.80
C LEU A 192 -6.16 4.81 -13.70
N HIS A 193 -5.76 4.66 -14.97
CA HIS A 193 -5.80 5.70 -16.01
C HIS A 193 -5.30 7.07 -15.53
N ARG A 194 -4.03 7.12 -15.11
CA ARG A 194 -3.37 8.33 -14.61
C ARG A 194 -2.51 9.03 -15.67
N PHE A 195 -2.02 8.31 -16.68
CA PHE A 195 -1.14 8.86 -17.70
C PHE A 195 -1.91 9.71 -18.72
N GLY A 196 -1.29 10.81 -19.17
CA GLY A 196 -1.80 11.64 -20.27
C GLY A 196 -3.01 12.50 -19.89
N LEU A 197 -3.17 12.81 -18.60
CA LEU A 197 -4.25 13.65 -18.10
C LEU A 197 -3.95 15.15 -18.23
N THR A 198 -2.69 15.56 -18.45
CA THR A 198 -2.34 16.96 -18.69
C THR A 198 -1.59 17.16 -20.01
N VAL A 199 -1.58 18.43 -20.47
CA VAL A 199 -0.88 18.84 -21.70
C VAL A 199 0.63 18.96 -21.46
N ASP A 200 1.05 19.20 -20.21
CA ASP A 200 2.45 19.37 -19.83
C ASP A 200 3.06 18.05 -19.33
N ARG A 201 3.73 17.36 -20.26
CA ARG A 201 4.42 16.09 -20.03
C ARG A 201 5.40 16.13 -18.86
N ARG A 202 6.11 17.26 -18.66
CA ARG A 202 7.09 17.36 -17.58
C ARG A 202 6.42 17.36 -16.21
N THR A 203 5.30 18.08 -16.07
CA THR A 203 4.55 18.08 -14.81
C THR A 203 3.92 16.72 -14.51
N ASP A 204 3.43 16.01 -15.54
CA ASP A 204 2.90 14.65 -15.40
C ASP A 204 3.99 13.66 -14.98
N GLU A 205 5.19 13.75 -15.55
CA GLU A 205 6.33 12.91 -15.17
C GLU A 205 6.72 13.11 -13.70
N VAL A 206 6.80 14.37 -13.24
CA VAL A 206 7.12 14.67 -11.83
C VAL A 206 6.01 14.22 -10.89
N GLN A 207 4.74 14.43 -11.26
CA GLN A 207 3.58 13.96 -10.49
C GLN A 207 3.61 12.43 -10.36
N GLU A 208 3.82 11.71 -11.46
CA GLU A 208 3.81 10.26 -11.46
C GLU A 208 5.03 9.68 -10.73
N ALA A 209 6.21 10.31 -10.83
CA ALA A 209 7.36 9.93 -10.03
C ALA A 209 7.07 10.05 -8.52
N LEU A 210 6.38 11.12 -8.11
CA LEU A 210 5.94 11.30 -6.73
C LEU A 210 4.90 10.24 -6.32
N VAL A 211 3.92 9.94 -7.18
CA VAL A 211 2.92 8.89 -6.94
C VAL A 211 3.57 7.52 -6.79
N ALA A 212 4.53 7.20 -7.65
CA ALA A 212 5.25 5.93 -7.63
C ALA A 212 6.01 5.75 -6.30
N GLU A 213 6.74 6.79 -5.86
CA GLU A 213 7.52 6.71 -4.63
C GLU A 213 6.62 6.65 -3.38
N LEU A 214 5.58 7.50 -3.32
CA LEU A 214 4.62 7.46 -2.21
C LEU A 214 3.87 6.13 -2.15
N GLY A 215 3.43 5.61 -3.30
CA GLY A 215 2.70 4.35 -3.37
C GLY A 215 3.59 3.16 -2.98
N ALA A 216 4.85 3.16 -3.39
CA ALA A 216 5.82 2.14 -3.00
C ALA A 216 6.09 2.19 -1.48
N ALA A 217 6.19 3.39 -0.91
CA ALA A 217 6.32 3.56 0.54
C ALA A 217 5.08 3.07 1.30
N PHE A 218 3.87 3.41 0.83
CA PHE A 218 2.62 2.91 1.43
C PHE A 218 2.50 1.39 1.32
N LEU A 219 2.87 0.82 0.17
CA LEU A 219 2.83 -0.62 -0.07
C LEU A 219 3.82 -1.37 0.81
N THR A 220 5.09 -0.94 0.85
CA THR A 220 6.11 -1.55 1.71
C THR A 220 5.73 -1.47 3.18
N ALA A 221 5.25 -0.30 3.64
CA ALA A 221 4.76 -0.12 5.00
C ALA A 221 3.54 -0.99 5.33
N GLY A 222 2.57 -1.09 4.41
CA GLY A 222 1.39 -1.93 4.60
C GLY A 222 1.68 -3.43 4.59
N LEU A 223 2.69 -3.86 3.84
CA LEU A 223 3.13 -5.25 3.79
C LEU A 223 4.14 -5.61 4.88
N GLY A 224 4.67 -4.64 5.62
CA GLY A 224 5.74 -4.86 6.61
C GLY A 224 7.14 -5.09 6.02
N LEU A 225 7.34 -4.75 4.74
CA LEU A 225 8.62 -4.87 4.06
C LEU A 225 9.59 -3.75 4.50
N PRO A 226 10.91 -3.94 4.34
CA PRO A 226 11.87 -2.86 4.53
C PRO A 226 11.51 -1.62 3.70
N GLY A 227 11.49 -0.44 4.35
CA GLY A 227 11.16 0.81 3.70
C GLY A 227 12.18 1.22 2.63
N LEU A 228 11.83 2.24 1.84
CA LEU A 228 12.68 2.75 0.76
C LEU A 228 14.02 3.27 1.31
N PRO A 229 15.13 3.15 0.57
CA PRO A 229 16.42 3.60 1.03
C PRO A 229 16.41 5.13 1.18
N ALA A 230 17.05 5.63 2.22
CA ALA A 230 17.16 7.08 2.47
C ALA A 230 17.88 7.82 1.32
N SER A 231 18.77 7.12 0.61
CA SER A 231 19.66 7.64 -0.44
C SER A 231 19.07 7.64 -1.87
N ARG A 232 17.75 7.52 -2.05
CA ARG A 232 17.13 7.57 -3.40
C ARG A 232 17.22 8.98 -4.02
N HIS A 233 17.02 9.10 -5.34
CA HIS A 233 17.19 10.30 -6.19
C HIS A 233 16.78 11.67 -5.59
N GLU A 234 17.32 12.74 -6.20
CA GLU A 234 17.12 14.16 -5.81
C GLU A 234 15.65 14.54 -5.57
N VAL A 235 15.41 15.15 -4.42
CA VAL A 235 14.10 15.68 -4.00
C VAL A 235 13.79 17.07 -4.58
N ALA A 236 14.79 17.73 -5.16
CA ALA A 236 14.71 19.10 -5.65
C ALA A 236 13.57 19.33 -6.67
N PRO A 237 13.29 18.42 -7.62
CA PRO A 237 12.16 18.59 -8.54
C PRO A 237 10.80 18.66 -7.83
N TRP A 238 10.62 17.97 -6.70
CA TRP A 238 9.36 17.96 -5.96
C TRP A 238 9.14 19.25 -5.17
N VAL A 239 10.19 19.87 -4.63
CA VAL A 239 10.05 21.10 -3.84
C VAL A 239 9.44 22.22 -4.69
N SER A 240 9.99 22.46 -5.88
CA SER A 240 9.42 23.44 -6.83
C SER A 240 8.02 23.03 -7.27
N PHE A 241 7.85 21.76 -7.65
CA PHE A 241 6.58 21.24 -8.13
C PHE A 241 5.44 21.38 -7.10
N LEU A 242 5.71 21.17 -5.81
CA LEU A 242 4.72 21.28 -4.74
C LEU A 242 4.49 22.74 -4.31
N HIS A 243 5.46 23.63 -4.53
CA HIS A 243 5.31 25.05 -4.22
C HIS A 243 4.33 25.74 -5.18
N ASP A 244 4.30 25.34 -6.46
CA ASP A 244 3.41 25.92 -7.47
C ASP A 244 1.93 25.64 -7.19
N ASP A 245 1.60 24.42 -6.79
CA ASP A 245 0.22 24.01 -6.44
C ASP A 245 0.23 23.05 -5.24
N PRO A 246 -0.24 23.51 -4.05
CA PRO A 246 -0.24 22.71 -2.84
C PRO A 246 -1.14 21.47 -2.93
N TRP A 247 -2.13 21.46 -3.83
CA TRP A 247 -3.02 20.33 -4.05
C TRP A 247 -2.35 19.16 -4.78
N ARG A 248 -1.20 19.38 -5.43
CA ARG A 248 -0.43 18.31 -6.09
C ARG A 248 -0.06 17.19 -5.12
N LEU A 249 0.33 17.55 -3.90
CA LEU A 249 0.62 16.60 -2.82
C LEU A 249 -0.60 15.74 -2.46
N PHE A 250 -1.76 16.37 -2.28
CA PHE A 250 -3.00 15.68 -1.92
C PHE A 250 -3.41 14.70 -3.01
N ARG A 251 -3.35 15.14 -4.28
CA ARG A 251 -3.64 14.29 -5.45
C ARG A 251 -2.64 13.14 -5.56
N ALA A 252 -1.35 13.40 -5.34
CA ALA A 252 -0.32 12.37 -5.39
C ALA A 252 -0.51 11.32 -4.29
N ALA A 253 -0.75 11.75 -3.06
CA ALA A 253 -0.97 10.84 -1.93
C ALA A 253 -2.25 10.01 -2.10
N GLU A 254 -3.32 10.59 -2.65
CA GLU A 254 -4.56 9.85 -2.92
C GLU A 254 -4.39 8.87 -4.10
N ALA A 255 -3.69 9.25 -5.16
CA ALA A 255 -3.38 8.35 -6.27
C ALA A 255 -2.47 7.20 -5.82
N ALA A 256 -1.47 7.47 -4.99
CA ALA A 256 -0.60 6.48 -4.37
C ALA A 256 -1.38 5.48 -3.51
N ARG A 257 -2.32 5.98 -2.68
CA ARG A 257 -3.22 5.12 -1.89
C ARG A 257 -4.07 4.22 -2.78
N LYS A 258 -4.68 4.77 -3.84
CA LYS A 258 -5.47 3.97 -4.80
C LYS A 258 -4.63 2.91 -5.49
N ALA A 259 -3.39 3.22 -5.86
CA ALA A 259 -2.45 2.26 -6.45
C ALA A 259 -2.10 1.12 -5.48
N MET A 260 -1.81 1.45 -4.22
CA MET A 260 -1.58 0.47 -3.16
C MET A 260 -2.80 -0.45 -2.98
N VAL A 261 -3.99 0.13 -2.81
CA VAL A 261 -5.24 -0.63 -2.63
C VAL A 261 -5.48 -1.56 -3.82
N TRP A 262 -5.31 -1.05 -5.04
CA TRP A 262 -5.48 -1.83 -6.26
C TRP A 262 -4.52 -3.02 -6.36
N LEU A 263 -3.27 -2.86 -5.91
CA LEU A 263 -2.29 -3.95 -5.85
C LEU A 263 -2.63 -4.96 -4.75
N SER A 264 -3.02 -4.50 -3.57
CA SER A 264 -3.30 -5.34 -2.40
C SER A 264 -4.62 -6.11 -2.47
N GLU A 265 -5.65 -5.54 -3.10
CA GLU A 265 -6.97 -6.19 -3.25
C GLU A 265 -6.99 -7.21 -4.39
N ARG A 266 -5.95 -7.18 -5.22
CA ARG A 266 -5.82 -8.10 -6.33
C ARG A 266 -5.59 -9.51 -5.78
N ARG A 267 -6.56 -10.37 -6.04
CA ARG A 267 -6.44 -11.79 -5.74
C ARG A 267 -5.74 -12.46 -6.91
N PRO A 268 -4.93 -13.51 -6.68
CA PRO A 268 -4.48 -14.35 -7.77
C PRO A 268 -5.70 -14.72 -8.61
N ALA A 269 -5.62 -14.44 -9.91
CA ALA A 269 -6.61 -14.94 -10.84
C ALA A 269 -6.58 -16.46 -10.67
N MET A 270 -7.63 -17.00 -10.03
CA MET A 270 -7.76 -18.44 -9.91
C MET A 270 -7.70 -18.99 -11.32
N THR A 271 -6.77 -19.91 -11.55
CA THR A 271 -6.73 -20.63 -12.82
C THR A 271 -8.08 -21.30 -13.04
N THR A 272 -8.45 -21.55 -14.29
CA THR A 272 -9.70 -22.26 -14.59
C THR A 272 -9.79 -23.58 -13.84
N VAL A 273 -8.63 -24.24 -13.61
CA VAL A 273 -8.50 -25.45 -12.79
C VAL A 273 -8.85 -25.20 -11.33
N GLU A 274 -8.24 -24.20 -10.68
CA GLU A 274 -8.54 -23.85 -9.29
C GLU A 274 -10.00 -23.42 -9.11
N MET A 275 -10.57 -22.69 -10.08
CA MET A 275 -11.98 -22.29 -10.06
C MET A 275 -12.89 -23.52 -10.14
N TRP A 276 -12.57 -24.43 -11.05
CA TRP A 276 -13.29 -25.70 -11.23
C TRP A 276 -13.21 -26.55 -9.96
N GLN A 277 -12.03 -26.70 -9.35
CA GLN A 277 -11.83 -27.46 -8.13
C GLN A 277 -12.59 -26.86 -6.95
N LYS A 278 -12.55 -25.54 -6.79
CA LYS A 278 -13.31 -24.87 -5.72
C LYS A 278 -14.82 -25.05 -5.86
N MET A 279 -15.34 -25.02 -7.09
CA MET A 279 -16.73 -25.35 -7.37
C MET A 279 -17.04 -26.82 -7.04
N ALA A 280 -16.14 -27.76 -7.39
CA ALA A 280 -16.28 -29.17 -7.05
C ALA A 280 -16.31 -29.40 -5.53
N THR A 281 -15.40 -28.77 -4.77
CA THR A 281 -15.37 -28.81 -3.31
C THR A 281 -16.69 -28.34 -2.73
N LEU A 282 -17.21 -27.19 -3.16
CA LEU A 282 -18.47 -26.65 -2.65
C LEU A 282 -19.64 -27.62 -2.91
N ILE A 283 -19.72 -28.21 -4.10
CA ILE A 283 -20.77 -29.18 -4.45
C ILE A 283 -20.65 -30.44 -3.58
N LEU A 284 -19.44 -30.99 -3.44
CA LEU A 284 -19.19 -32.21 -2.66
C LEU A 284 -19.50 -31.99 -1.18
N GLU A 285 -19.01 -30.90 -0.58
CA GLU A 285 -19.24 -30.60 0.84
C GLU A 285 -20.72 -30.28 1.12
N THR A 286 -21.37 -29.50 0.26
CA THR A 286 -22.75 -29.02 0.48
C THR A 286 -23.80 -30.10 0.21
N HIS A 287 -23.60 -30.93 -0.83
CA HIS A 287 -24.63 -31.87 -1.29
C HIS A 287 -24.31 -33.33 -1.03
N TYR A 288 -23.04 -33.68 -0.85
CA TYR A 288 -22.60 -35.08 -0.72
C TYR A 288 -21.85 -35.38 0.59
N GLY A 289 -21.42 -34.35 1.34
CA GLY A 289 -20.72 -34.51 2.62
C GLY A 289 -19.30 -35.06 2.50
N PHE A 290 -18.65 -34.98 1.33
CA PHE A 290 -17.29 -35.48 1.11
C PHE A 290 -16.29 -34.34 0.87
N PRO A 291 -15.05 -34.45 1.38
CA PRO A 291 -13.98 -33.53 1.02
C PRO A 291 -13.46 -33.82 -0.40
N LEU A 292 -12.92 -32.80 -1.06
CA LEU A 292 -12.35 -32.94 -2.42
C LEU A 292 -11.18 -33.95 -2.46
N ASP A 293 -10.40 -34.02 -1.39
CA ASP A 293 -9.19 -34.85 -1.28
C ASP A 293 -9.48 -36.36 -1.34
N ASP A 294 -10.70 -36.77 -0.98
CA ASP A 294 -11.17 -38.16 -1.10
C ASP A 294 -11.60 -38.51 -2.54
N THR A 295 -11.40 -37.59 -3.49
CA THR A 295 -11.76 -37.76 -4.90
C THR A 295 -10.56 -37.54 -5.82
N THR A 296 -10.62 -38.07 -7.04
CA THR A 296 -9.59 -37.77 -8.06
C THR A 296 -9.66 -36.33 -8.58
N LEU A 297 -10.67 -35.56 -8.15
CA LEU A 297 -10.90 -34.18 -8.59
C LEU A 297 -9.95 -33.18 -7.91
N GLY A 298 -9.26 -33.59 -6.84
CA GLY A 298 -8.12 -32.83 -6.28
C GLY A 298 -6.89 -32.83 -7.19
N CYS A 299 -6.78 -33.76 -8.14
CA CYS A 299 -5.63 -33.84 -9.04
C CYS A 299 -5.74 -32.85 -10.21
N ARG A 300 -4.77 -31.94 -10.33
CA ARG A 300 -4.75 -30.88 -11.35
C ARG A 300 -4.89 -31.41 -12.78
N SER A 301 -4.16 -32.46 -13.15
CA SER A 301 -4.18 -33.02 -14.52
C SER A 301 -5.53 -33.64 -14.90
N VAL A 302 -6.26 -34.18 -13.92
CA VAL A 302 -7.61 -34.71 -14.12
C VAL A 302 -8.58 -33.57 -14.44
N VAL A 303 -8.46 -32.45 -13.72
CA VAL A 303 -9.29 -31.27 -13.94
C VAL A 303 -8.98 -30.58 -15.26
N GLU A 304 -7.69 -30.49 -15.64
CA GLU A 304 -7.28 -29.97 -16.96
C GLU A 304 -7.94 -30.77 -18.08
N ARG A 305 -7.95 -32.11 -17.99
CA ARG A 305 -8.63 -32.97 -18.95
C ARG A 305 -10.16 -32.78 -18.95
N HIS A 306 -10.78 -32.58 -17.78
CA HIS A 306 -12.21 -32.26 -17.71
C HIS A 306 -12.53 -30.93 -18.40
N LEU A 307 -11.70 -29.91 -18.19
CA LEU A 307 -11.84 -28.61 -18.83
C LEU A 307 -11.69 -28.70 -20.35
N GLU A 308 -10.70 -29.46 -20.85
CA GLU A 308 -10.51 -29.72 -22.28
C GLU A 308 -11.74 -30.39 -22.92
N CYS A 309 -12.40 -31.29 -22.18
CA CYS A 309 -13.62 -31.96 -22.62
C CYS A 309 -14.92 -31.17 -22.35
N GLY A 310 -14.83 -29.93 -21.83
CA GLY A 310 -16.01 -29.12 -21.48
C GLY A 310 -16.86 -29.69 -20.33
N ILE A 311 -16.28 -30.57 -19.50
CA ILE A 311 -16.96 -31.23 -18.38
C ILE A 311 -16.99 -30.27 -17.18
N THR A 312 -18.18 -29.94 -16.71
CA THR A 312 -18.36 -29.09 -15.52
C THR A 312 -18.16 -29.89 -14.22
N PRO A 313 -17.89 -29.23 -13.08
CA PRO A 313 -17.76 -29.89 -11.77
C PRO A 313 -18.97 -30.77 -11.43
N LEU A 314 -20.18 -30.27 -11.68
CA LEU A 314 -21.41 -31.00 -11.42
C LEU A 314 -21.53 -32.28 -12.27
N MET A 315 -21.14 -32.20 -13.55
CA MET A 315 -21.15 -33.36 -14.45
C MET A 315 -20.16 -34.44 -14.00
N ALA A 316 -18.94 -34.03 -13.60
CA ALA A 316 -17.92 -34.96 -13.12
C ALA A 316 -18.32 -35.67 -11.82
N ILE A 317 -18.98 -34.96 -10.90
CA ILE A 317 -19.46 -35.51 -9.63
C ILE A 317 -20.65 -36.45 -9.85
N ASN A 318 -21.64 -36.05 -10.67
CA ASN A 318 -22.81 -36.88 -10.94
C ASN A 318 -22.44 -38.19 -11.66
N TRP A 319 -21.46 -38.18 -12.58
CA TRP A 319 -21.01 -39.41 -13.25
C TRP A 319 -20.60 -40.47 -12.24
N ARG A 320 -19.81 -40.11 -11.22
CA ARG A 320 -19.33 -41.08 -10.22
C ARG A 320 -20.47 -41.69 -9.39
N VAL A 321 -21.46 -40.91 -9.00
CA VAL A 321 -22.58 -41.37 -8.15
C VAL A 321 -23.44 -42.42 -8.87
N PHE A 322 -23.54 -42.37 -10.20
CA PHE A 322 -24.33 -43.34 -10.98
C PHE A 322 -23.56 -44.58 -11.48
N THR A 323 -22.24 -44.65 -11.27
CA THR A 323 -21.42 -45.81 -11.68
C THR A 323 -21.01 -46.74 -10.54
N SER A 324 -21.32 -46.39 -9.30
CA SER A 324 -21.04 -47.20 -8.10
C SER A 324 -22.30 -47.71 -7.39
N GLY A 325 -23.45 -47.71 -8.09
CA GLY A 325 -24.70 -48.33 -7.66
C GLY A 325 -25.02 -49.58 -8.47
#